data_AF-G9QNS7-F1
#
_entry.id   AF-G9QNS7-F1
#
_cell.length_a   1.000
_cell.length_b   1.000
_cell.length_c   1.000
_cell.angle_alpha   90.00
_cell.angle_beta   90.00
_cell.angle_gamma   90.00
#
_symmetry.space_group_name_H-M   'P 1'
#
loop_
_entity.id
_entity.type
_entity.pdbx_description
1 polymer ?
#
loop_
_entity_poly.entity_id
_entity_poly.type
_entity_poly.pdbx_seq_one_letter_code
_entity_poly.pdbx_strand_id
1 'polypeptide(L)'
;MILLSITAIGVYAPYGPLWAIPTSIIPAGIVGAALGLQNAIGNLGGYNGPKFFGVLKDATGNFHAGFYFLALSLALAAIVTFILGRSITEASMEAKSDDNVVKLD
;
A
#
# COMPACT_ATOMS: atom_id res chain seq x y z
N MET A 1 -13.53 -2.64 -20.25
CA MET A 1 -12.70 -3.83 -19.96
C MET A 1 -11.22 -3.47 -19.90
N ILE A 2 -10.64 -2.85 -20.93
CA ILE A 2 -9.22 -2.42 -20.93
C ILE A 2 -8.85 -1.57 -19.70
N LEU A 3 -9.68 -0.58 -19.35
CA LEU A 3 -9.44 0.28 -18.17
C LEU A 3 -9.38 -0.51 -16.85
N LEU A 4 -10.25 -1.51 -16.68
CA LEU A 4 -10.26 -2.36 -15.48
C LEU A 4 -9.05 -3.27 -15.42
N SER A 5 -8.58 -3.77 -16.58
CA SER A 5 -7.35 -4.57 -16.65
C SER A 5 -6.12 -3.76 -16.24
N ILE A 6 -6.01 -2.50 -16.66
CA ILE A 6 -4.93 -1.60 -16.24
C ILE A 6 -4.98 -1.35 -14.73
N THR A 7 -6.17 -1.10 -14.19
CA THR A 7 -6.36 -0.96 -12.74
C THR A 7 -5.92 -2.22 -11.99
N ALA A 8 -6.29 -3.42 -12.47
CA ALA A 8 -5.88 -4.67 -11.85
C ALA A 8 -4.35 -4.81 -11.81
N ILE A 9 -3.66 -4.53 -12.92
CA ILE A 9 -2.19 -4.53 -12.97
C ILE A 9 -1.61 -3.57 -11.91
N GLY A 10 -2.14 -2.34 -11.83
CA GLY A 10 -1.70 -1.35 -10.85
C GLY A 10 -1.92 -1.76 -9.40
N VAL A 11 -3.02 -2.45 -9.10
CA VAL A 11 -3.32 -2.96 -7.75
C VAL A 11 -2.42 -4.15 -7.39
N TYR A 12 -2.08 -5.02 -8.35
CA TYR A 12 -1.25 -6.19 -8.10
C TYR A 12 0.26 -5.91 -8.11
N ALA A 13 0.72 -4.89 -8.83
CA ALA A 13 2.14 -4.50 -8.90
C ALA A 13 2.82 -4.30 -7.53
N PRO A 14 2.23 -3.64 -6.53
CA PRO A 14 2.89 -3.43 -5.24
C PRO A 14 2.89 -4.67 -4.33
N TYR A 15 2.17 -5.75 -4.65
CA TYR A 15 2.12 -6.92 -3.76
C TYR A 15 3.48 -7.57 -3.50
N GLY A 16 4.43 -7.53 -4.44
CA GLY A 16 5.79 -8.02 -4.18
C GLY A 16 6.56 -7.13 -3.19
N PRO A 17 6.75 -5.84 -3.50
CA PRO A 17 7.44 -4.90 -2.62
C PRO A 17 6.83 -4.76 -1.23
N LEU A 18 5.50 -4.82 -1.12
CA LEU A 18 4.79 -4.69 0.16
C LEU A 18 5.20 -5.74 1.20
N TRP A 19 5.68 -6.90 0.78
CA TRP A 19 6.13 -7.96 1.70
C TRP A 19 7.65 -7.97 1.89
N ALA A 20 8.40 -7.45 0.92
CA ALA A 20 9.87 -7.39 0.96
C ALA A 20 10.40 -6.20 1.78
N ILE A 21 9.69 -5.07 1.79
CA ILE A 21 10.10 -3.87 2.53
C ILE A 21 10.08 -4.08 4.05
N PRO A 22 8.98 -4.53 4.69
CA PRO A 22 8.95 -4.66 6.15
C PRO A 22 9.95 -5.70 6.66
N THR A 23 10.23 -6.75 5.88
CA THR A 23 11.21 -7.78 6.27
C THR A 23 12.66 -7.33 6.12
N SER A 24 12.94 -6.30 5.33
CA SER A 24 14.30 -5.76 5.14
C SER A 24 14.65 -4.59 6.07
N ILE A 25 13.65 -3.81 6.52
CA ILE A 25 13.89 -2.64 7.37
C ILE A 25 13.63 -2.88 8.86
N ILE A 26 12.87 -3.93 9.22
CA ILE A 26 12.46 -4.21 10.59
C ILE A 26 13.36 -5.31 11.20
N PRO A 27 13.90 -5.13 12.42
CA PRO A 27 14.65 -6.17 13.12
C PRO A 27 13.85 -7.46 13.30
N ALA A 28 14.51 -8.61 13.16
CA ALA A 28 13.87 -9.94 13.18
C ALA A 28 13.01 -10.22 14.44
N GLY A 29 13.30 -9.56 15.57
CA GLY A 29 12.52 -9.71 16.81
C GLY A 29 11.10 -9.13 16.76
N ILE A 30 10.80 -8.17 15.88
CA ILE A 30 9.48 -7.51 15.80
C ILE A 30 8.81 -7.61 14.42
N VAL A 31 9.49 -8.18 13.42
CA VAL A 31 8.95 -8.35 12.05
C VAL A 31 7.65 -9.15 12.05
N GLY A 32 7.52 -10.18 12.90
CA GLY A 32 6.30 -10.98 13.03
C GLY A 32 5.11 -10.16 13.52
N ALA A 33 5.32 -9.23 14.47
CA ALA A 33 4.27 -8.33 14.96
C ALA A 33 3.83 -7.34 13.88
N ALA A 34 4.78 -6.81 13.10
CA ALA A 34 4.48 -5.92 11.97
C ALA A 34 3.65 -6.63 10.88
N LEU A 35 4.04 -7.85 10.48
CA LEU A 35 3.29 -8.65 9.53
C LEU A 35 1.92 -9.09 10.07
N GLY A 36 1.81 -9.36 11.39
CA GLY A 36 0.54 -9.64 12.05
C GLY A 36 -0.42 -8.44 12.01
N LEU A 37 0.09 -7.24 12.27
CA LEU A 37 -0.68 -6.00 12.17
C LEU A 37 -1.13 -5.70 10.73
N GLN A 38 -0.28 -5.97 9.74
CA GLN A 38 -0.66 -5.89 8.32
C GLN A 38 -1.85 -6.81 8.00
N ASN A 39 -1.86 -8.04 8.53
CA ASN A 39 -2.98 -8.98 8.33
C ASN A 39 -4.26 -8.52 9.05
N ALA A 40 -4.14 -7.97 10.25
CA ALA A 40 -5.26 -7.39 10.98
C ALA A 40 -5.89 -6.21 10.22
N ILE A 41 -5.08 -5.30 9.67
CA ILE A 41 -5.56 -4.21 8.81
C ILE A 41 -6.23 -4.75 7.55
N GLY A 42 -5.66 -5.78 6.91
CA GLY A 42 -6.24 -6.42 5.74
C GLY A 42 -7.63 -7.00 6.02
N ASN A 43 -7.79 -7.73 7.12
CA ASN A 43 -9.09 -8.28 7.53
C ASN A 43 -10.10 -7.20 7.92
N LEU A 44 -9.65 -6.11 8.57
CA LEU A 44 -10.50 -4.95 8.85
C LEU A 44 -10.99 -4.26 7.58
N GLY A 45 -10.12 -4.09 6.58
CA GLY A 45 -10.48 -3.55 5.27
C GLY A 45 -11.46 -4.45 4.53
N GLY A 46 -11.24 -5.76 4.55
CA GLY A 46 -12.13 -6.75 3.94
C GLY A 46 -13.51 -6.84 4.60
N TYR A 47 -13.58 -6.69 5.93
CA TYR A 47 -14.85 -6.69 6.66
C TYR A 47 -15.65 -5.38 6.45
N ASN A 48 -14.98 -4.23 6.51
CA ASN A 48 -15.66 -2.93 6.41
C ASN A 48 -15.88 -2.46 4.97
N GLY A 49 -15.04 -2.89 4.02
CA GLY A 49 -15.07 -2.45 2.62
C GLY A 49 -16.41 -2.66 1.92
N PRO A 50 -16.97 -3.89 1.92
CA PRO A 50 -18.27 -4.17 1.31
C PRO A 50 -19.42 -3.42 1.98
N LYS A 51 -19.30 -3.17 3.29
CA LYS A 51 -20.30 -2.44 4.07
C LYS A 51 -20.37 -0.97 3.65
N PHE A 52 -19.22 -0.31 3.51
CA PHE A 52 -19.15 1.04 2.97
C PHE A 52 -19.62 1.11 1.51
N PHE A 53 -19.19 0.16 0.68
CA PHE A 53 -19.60 0.09 -0.73
C PHE A 53 -21.12 -0.11 -0.88
N GLY A 54 -21.71 -0.98 -0.04
CA GLY A 54 -23.14 -1.24 0.02
C GLY A 54 -23.94 -0.02 0.45
N VAL A 55 -23.56 0.65 1.54
CA VAL A 55 -24.23 1.88 2.00
C VAL A 55 -24.17 2.98 0.93
N LEU A 56 -23.04 3.13 0.24
CA LEU A 56 -22.90 4.10 -0.85
C LEU A 56 -23.78 3.75 -2.06
N LYS A 57 -23.89 2.46 -2.40
CA LYS A 57 -24.77 1.97 -3.44
C LYS A 57 -26.24 2.18 -3.09
N ASP A 58 -26.63 1.87 -1.86
CA ASP A 58 -28.02 1.99 -1.39
C ASP A 58 -28.46 3.45 -1.24
N ALA A 59 -27.55 4.34 -0.81
CA ALA A 59 -27.84 5.77 -0.68
C ALA A 59 -27.96 6.49 -2.03
N THR A 60 -27.22 6.05 -3.06
CA THR A 60 -27.18 6.76 -4.35
C THR A 60 -28.04 6.10 -5.44
N GLY A 61 -28.49 4.86 -5.24
CA GLY A 61 -29.33 4.11 -6.18
C GLY A 61 -28.64 3.70 -7.49
N ASN A 62 -27.35 4.00 -7.67
CA ASN A 62 -26.62 3.77 -8.92
C ASN A 62 -25.17 3.31 -8.66
N PHE A 63 -24.65 2.41 -9.51
CA PHE A 63 -23.34 1.78 -9.31
C PHE A 63 -22.14 2.72 -9.51
N HIS A 64 -22.35 3.85 -10.18
CA HIS A 64 -21.29 4.84 -10.45
C HIS A 64 -20.67 5.42 -9.16
N ALA A 65 -21.46 5.60 -8.10
CA ALA A 65 -20.95 6.12 -6.82
C ALA A 65 -19.91 5.19 -6.18
N GLY A 66 -20.11 3.88 -6.29
CA GLY A 66 -19.14 2.88 -5.83
C GLY A 66 -17.82 2.94 -6.60
N PHE A 67 -17.88 3.14 -7.93
CA PHE A 67 -16.68 3.30 -8.74
C PHE A 67 -15.92 4.59 -8.44
N TYR A 68 -16.61 5.71 -8.16
CA TYR A 68 -15.96 6.95 -7.72
C TYR A 68 -15.27 6.78 -6.36
N PHE A 69 -15.90 6.08 -5.41
CA PHE A 69 -15.29 5.77 -4.12
C PHE A 69 -14.03 4.90 -4.28
N LEU A 70 -14.10 3.89 -5.15
CA LEU A 70 -12.94 3.03 -5.45
C LEU A 70 -11.79 3.84 -6.07
N ALA A 71 -12.11 4.73 -7.01
CA ALA A 71 -11.13 5.60 -7.66
C ALA A 71 -10.49 6.58 -6.65
N LEU A 72 -11.29 7.18 -5.76
CA LEU A 72 -10.79 8.06 -4.70
C LEU A 72 -9.87 7.32 -3.72
N SER A 73 -10.28 6.14 -3.26
CA SER A 73 -9.47 5.31 -2.35
C SER A 73 -8.13 4.94 -2.99
N LEU A 74 -8.12 4.55 -4.26
CA LEU A 74 -6.91 4.21 -5.00
C LEU A 74 -6.02 5.44 -5.24
N ALA A 75 -6.61 6.60 -5.54
CA ALA A 75 -5.88 7.85 -5.66
C ALA A 75 -5.24 8.27 -4.33
N LEU A 76 -5.96 8.14 -3.22
CA LEU A 76 -5.44 8.44 -1.88
C LEU A 76 -4.28 7.50 -1.52
N ALA A 77 -4.43 6.20 -1.80
CA ALA A 77 -3.37 5.23 -1.62
C ALA A 77 -2.13 5.59 -2.46
N ALA A 78 -2.31 5.94 -3.73
CA ALA A 78 -1.22 6.36 -4.60
C ALA A 78 -0.50 7.62 -4.08
N ILE A 79 -1.23 8.62 -3.57
CA ILE A 79 -0.64 9.83 -2.98
C ILE A 79 0.17 9.47 -1.73
N VAL A 80 -0.39 8.68 -0.83
CA VAL A 80 0.30 8.25 0.41
C VAL A 80 1.56 7.44 0.06
N THR A 81 1.46 6.49 -0.87
CA THR A 81 2.61 5.71 -1.35
C THR A 81 3.66 6.61 -2.02
N PHE A 82 3.26 7.62 -2.78
CA PHE A 82 4.19 8.54 -3.43
C PHE A 82 4.95 9.40 -2.41
N ILE A 83 4.26 9.92 -1.39
CA ILE A 83 4.88 10.68 -0.29
C ILE A 83 5.85 9.79 0.48
N LEU A 84 5.44 8.58 0.84
CA LEU A 84 6.26 7.64 1.60
C LEU A 84 7.44 7.10 0.79
N GLY A 85 7.25 6.89 -0.52
CA GLY A 85 8.28 6.46 -1.46
C GLY A 85 9.42 7.47 -1.56
N ARG A 86 9.14 8.77 -1.47
CA ARG A 86 10.18 9.80 -1.36
C ARG A 86 11.03 9.60 -0.10
N SER A 87 10.40 9.40 1.04
CA SER A 87 11.08 9.24 2.33
C SER A 87 11.95 7.98 2.38
N ILE A 88 11.47 6.86 1.82
CA ILE A 88 12.22 5.59 1.76
C ILE A 88 13.39 5.69 0.77
N THR A 89 13.22 6.42 -0.34
CA THR A 89 14.29 6.67 -1.32
C THR A 89 15.40 7.53 -0.71
N GLU A 90 15.04 8.59 0.01
CA GLU A 90 15.99 9.46 0.72
C GLU A 90 16.77 8.67 1.79
N ALA A 91 16.10 7.86 2.62
CA ALA A 91 16.75 7.00 3.63
C ALA A 91 17.64 5.89 3.03
N SER A 92 17.23 5.29 1.89
CA SER A 92 18.05 4.27 1.20
C SER A 92 19.30 4.87 0.54
N MET A 93 19.25 6.14 0.13
CA MET A 93 20.42 6.83 -0.41
C MET A 93 21.42 7.21 0.68
N GLU A 94 20.95 7.56 1.88
CA GLU A 94 21.80 7.88 3.04
C GLU A 94 22.51 6.63 3.60
N ALA A 95 21.78 5.51 3.75
CA ALA A 95 22.36 4.23 4.18
C ALA A 95 23.40 3.67 3.18
N LYS A 96 23.21 3.91 1.88
CA LYS A 96 24.18 3.50 0.85
C LYS A 96 25.39 4.43 0.75
N SER A 97 25.29 5.67 1.24
CA SER A 97 26.42 6.60 1.34
C SER A 97 27.37 6.20 2.47
N ASP A 98 26.84 5.79 3.62
CA ASP A 98 27.62 5.41 4.81
C ASP A 98 28.40 4.10 4.60
N ASP A 99 27.79 3.09 3.98
CA ASP A 99 28.43 1.79 3.65
C ASP A 99 29.59 1.92 2.63
N ASN A 100 29.58 2.98 1.81
CA ASN A 100 30.63 3.24 0.82
C ASN A 100 31.83 4.00 1.41
N VAL A 101 31.63 4.75 2.51
CA VAL A 101 32.71 5.42 3.25
C VAL A 101 33.48 4.41 4.09
N VAL A 102 32.80 3.44 4.70
CA VAL A 102 33.43 2.40 5.54
C VAL A 102 34.28 1.40 4.74
N LYS A 103 34.06 1.24 3.42
CA LYS A 103 34.84 0.32 2.56
C LYS A 103 36.10 0.95 1.95
N LEU A 104 36.37 2.24 2.18
CA LEU A 104 37.52 2.96 1.61
C LEU A 104 38.72 3.07 2.57
N ASP A 105 38.60 2.65 3.83
CA ASP A 105 39.67 2.49 4.82
C ASP A 105 40.07 1.01 5.00
#